data_AF-J9PHQ3-F1
#
_entry.id   AF-J9PHQ3-F1
#
_cell.length_a   1.000
_cell.length_b   1.000
_cell.length_c   1.000
_cell.angle_alpha   90.00
_cell.angle_beta   90.00
_cell.angle_gamma   90.00
#
_symmetry.space_group_name_H-M   'P 1'
#
loop_
_entity.id
_entity.type
_entity.pdbx_description
1 polymer ?
#
loop_
_entity_poly.entity_id
_entity_poly.type
_entity_poly.pdbx_seq_one_letter_code
_entity_poly.pdbx_strand_id
1 'polypeptide(L)'
;MYMFILSWTFSMMFMFLNHPLSLGCILLIQTILISLSSGFIYYNFWFSYILFLIMIGGMLVMFIYMTSIASNEKFKLPKKMMIFCMFMSTTLTLIILFSDNFFNSMLMNIYNLNQSMQFYNFTFNKFFNVPNMQMMIFLMIYLLITLIATVKIVGKNFGTLRQK
;
A
#
# COMPACT_ATOMS: atom_id res chain seq x y z
N MET A 1 -16.99 1.04 2.76
CA MET A 1 -17.01 -0.04 1.73
C MET A 1 -16.63 0.45 0.35
N TYR A 2 -17.15 1.59 -0.14
CA TYR A 2 -16.78 2.11 -1.48
C TYR A 2 -15.28 2.27 -1.73
N MET A 3 -14.52 2.76 -0.75
CA MET A 3 -13.05 2.84 -0.86
C MET A 3 -12.38 1.47 -1.04
N PHE A 4 -12.93 0.40 -0.45
CA PHE A 4 -12.41 -0.95 -0.64
C PHE A 4 -12.70 -1.48 -2.05
N ILE A 5 -13.90 -1.22 -2.58
CA ILE A 5 -14.24 -1.57 -3.97
C ILE A 5 -13.26 -0.87 -4.92
N LEU A 6 -13.03 0.44 -4.73
CA LEU A 6 -12.06 1.20 -5.51
C LEU A 6 -10.65 0.61 -5.40
N SER A 7 -10.20 0.21 -4.20
CA SER A 7 -8.89 -0.43 -4.06
C SER A 7 -8.79 -1.75 -4.84
N TRP A 8 -9.86 -2.54 -4.88
CA TRP A 8 -9.91 -3.77 -5.65
C TRP A 8 -9.87 -3.53 -7.15
N THR A 9 -10.54 -2.50 -7.66
CA THR A 9 -10.49 -2.19 -9.10
C THR A 9 -9.08 -1.86 -9.55
N PHE A 10 -8.35 -1.03 -8.78
CA PHE A 10 -6.97 -0.70 -9.09
C PHE A 10 -6.04 -1.92 -9.00
N SER A 11 -6.27 -2.84 -8.05
CA SER A 11 -5.50 -4.09 -7.98
C SER A 11 -5.72 -5.01 -9.19
N MET A 12 -6.94 -5.07 -9.73
CA MET A 12 -7.23 -5.82 -10.96
C MET A 12 -6.58 -5.16 -12.17
N MET A 13 -6.64 -3.82 -12.26
CA MET A 13 -5.96 -3.08 -13.32
C MET A 13 -4.44 -3.28 -13.31
N PHE A 14 -3.83 -3.40 -12.12
CA PHE A 14 -2.40 -3.64 -11.97
C PHE A 14 -1.93 -4.90 -12.71
N MET A 15 -2.71 -5.98 -12.67
CA MET A 15 -2.36 -7.25 -13.33
C MET A 15 -2.24 -7.14 -14.85
N PHE A 16 -2.86 -6.13 -15.47
CA PHE A 16 -2.90 -5.98 -16.93
C PHE A 16 -1.91 -4.93 -17.47
N LEU A 17 -1.25 -4.16 -16.61
CA LEU A 17 -0.30 -3.14 -17.06
C LEU A 17 1.11 -3.70 -17.22
N ASN A 18 1.77 -3.28 -18.29
CA ASN A 18 3.14 -3.73 -18.57
C ASN A 18 4.18 -2.64 -18.37
N HIS A 19 3.80 -1.36 -18.53
CA HIS A 19 4.78 -0.27 -18.50
C HIS A 19 5.13 0.10 -17.05
N PRO A 20 6.42 0.18 -16.68
CA PRO A 20 6.86 0.42 -15.29
C PRO A 20 6.28 1.72 -14.70
N LEU A 21 6.23 2.79 -15.51
CA LEU A 21 5.60 4.06 -15.09
C LEU A 21 4.11 3.89 -14.74
N SER A 22 3.38 3.08 -15.52
CA SER A 22 1.95 2.87 -15.27
C SER A 22 1.69 1.97 -14.07
N LEU A 23 2.56 0.99 -13.83
CA LEU A 23 2.56 0.19 -12.62
C LEU A 23 2.82 1.06 -11.39
N GLY A 24 3.79 1.98 -11.46
CA GLY A 24 4.06 2.96 -10.40
C GLY A 24 2.87 3.88 -10.12
N CYS A 25 2.22 4.40 -11.15
CA CYS A 25 1.02 5.25 -10.98
C CYS A 25 -0.15 4.50 -10.34
N ILE A 26 -0.44 3.26 -10.75
CA ILE A 26 -1.50 2.46 -10.12
C ILE A 26 -1.17 2.15 -8.67
N LEU A 27 0.08 1.81 -8.38
CA LEU A 27 0.54 1.54 -7.02
C LEU A 27 0.39 2.77 -6.10
N LEU A 28 0.73 3.97 -6.58
CA LEU A 28 0.51 5.21 -5.83
C LEU A 28 -0.98 5.42 -5.50
N ILE A 29 -1.87 5.29 -6.49
CA ILE A 29 -3.32 5.43 -6.27
C ILE A 29 -3.82 4.39 -5.27
N GLN A 30 -3.37 3.14 -5.39
CA GLN A 30 -3.74 2.06 -4.48
C GLN A 30 -3.29 2.34 -3.03
N THR A 31 -2.06 2.86 -2.84
CA THR A 31 -1.57 3.20 -1.49
C THR A 31 -2.36 4.32 -0.83
N ILE A 32 -2.76 5.34 -1.60
CA ILE A 32 -3.65 6.41 -1.12
C ILE A 32 -5.01 5.82 -0.69
N LEU A 33 -5.58 4.92 -1.49
CA LEU A 33 -6.88 4.31 -1.16
C LEU A 33 -6.80 3.42 0.09
N ILE A 34 -5.70 2.69 0.29
CA ILE A 34 -5.49 1.83 1.46
C ILE A 34 -5.21 2.67 2.72
N SER A 35 -4.42 3.74 2.63
CA SER A 35 -4.19 4.62 3.79
C SER A 35 -5.49 5.30 4.22
N LEU A 36 -6.31 5.76 3.27
CA LEU A 36 -7.63 6.33 3.59
C LEU A 36 -8.57 5.28 4.18
N SER A 37 -8.65 4.07 3.60
CA SER A 37 -9.56 3.02 4.11
C SER A 37 -9.18 2.54 5.51
N SER A 38 -7.89 2.40 5.81
CA SER A 38 -7.40 2.07 7.15
C SER A 38 -7.65 3.19 8.15
N GLY A 39 -7.57 4.46 7.74
CA GLY A 39 -7.93 5.60 8.57
C GLY A 39 -9.40 5.60 9.02
N PHE A 40 -10.31 5.08 8.20
CA PHE A 40 -11.72 4.92 8.58
C PHE A 40 -11.98 3.73 9.50
N ILE A 41 -11.13 2.68 9.47
CA ILE A 41 -11.29 1.50 10.34
C ILE A 41 -10.80 1.79 11.76
N TYR A 42 -9.67 2.47 11.87
CA TYR A 42 -9.05 2.73 13.16
C TYR A 42 -9.52 4.06 13.75
N TYR A 43 -9.68 4.06 15.06
CA TYR A 43 -9.97 5.26 15.83
C TYR A 43 -8.87 6.35 15.75
N ASN A 44 -7.64 5.96 15.40
CA ASN A 44 -6.47 6.83 15.32
C ASN A 44 -5.83 6.77 13.93
N PHE A 45 -5.60 7.93 13.33
CA PHE A 45 -4.99 8.05 12.00
C PHE A 45 -3.46 7.79 11.98
N TRP A 46 -2.80 7.63 13.13
CA TRP A 46 -1.35 7.43 13.17
C TRP A 46 -0.87 6.25 12.31
N PHE A 47 -1.59 5.12 12.33
CA PHE A 47 -1.24 3.96 11.51
C PHE A 47 -1.41 4.23 10.01
N SER A 48 -2.47 4.92 9.60
CA SER A 48 -2.68 5.27 8.19
C SER A 48 -1.64 6.29 7.69
N TYR A 49 -1.22 7.23 8.53
CA TYR A 49 -0.12 8.15 8.21
C TYR A 49 1.23 7.44 8.04
N ILE A 50 1.60 6.55 8.96
CA ILE A 50 2.86 5.78 8.86
C ILE A 50 2.85 4.92 7.59
N LEU A 51 1.74 4.23 7.30
CA LEU A 51 1.58 3.43 6.09
C LEU A 51 1.77 4.28 4.83
N PHE A 52 1.13 5.46 4.79
CA PHE A 52 1.23 6.38 3.65
C PHE A 52 2.67 6.83 3.38
N LEU A 53 3.38 7.27 4.42
CA LEU A 53 4.75 7.81 4.29
C LEU A 53 5.74 6.74 3.81
N ILE A 54 5.70 5.54 4.41
CA ILE A 54 6.64 4.47 4.07
C ILE A 54 6.41 4.01 2.63
N MET A 55 5.16 3.82 2.22
CA MET A 55 4.85 3.32 0.88
C MET A 55 5.18 4.34 -0.22
N ILE A 56 4.89 5.63 -0.01
CA ILE A 56 5.25 6.66 -1.00
C ILE A 56 6.77 6.82 -1.10
N GLY A 57 7.48 6.83 0.02
CA GLY A 57 8.94 6.92 0.03
C GLY A 57 9.59 5.82 -0.81
N GLY A 58 9.17 4.57 -0.61
CA GLY A 58 9.69 3.42 -1.39
C GLY A 58 9.31 3.49 -2.88
N MET A 59 8.09 3.92 -3.20
CA MET A 59 7.63 4.02 -4.59
C MET A 59 8.35 5.11 -5.38
N LEU A 60 8.66 6.26 -4.76
CA LEU A 60 9.39 7.34 -5.42
C LEU A 60 10.83 6.91 -5.79
N VAL A 61 11.51 6.15 -4.93
CA VAL A 61 12.85 5.62 -5.23
C VAL A 61 12.81 4.66 -6.42
N MET A 62 11.83 3.74 -6.44
CA MET A 62 11.65 2.83 -7.58
C MET A 62 11.28 3.57 -8.87
N PHE A 63 10.49 4.64 -8.78
CA PHE A 63 10.12 5.47 -9.93
C PHE A 63 11.35 6.11 -10.58
N ILE A 64 12.21 6.75 -9.78
CA ILE A 64 13.45 7.38 -10.27
C ILE A 64 14.35 6.32 -10.93
N TYR A 65 14.53 5.16 -10.29
CA TYR A 65 15.33 4.08 -10.85
C TYR A 65 14.82 3.61 -12.22
N MET A 66 13.51 3.36 -12.35
CA MET A 66 12.93 2.90 -13.62
C MET A 66 13.01 3.95 -14.74
N THR A 67 12.80 5.23 -14.43
CA THR A 67 12.96 6.30 -15.43
C THR A 67 14.41 6.48 -15.89
N SER A 68 15.39 6.08 -15.08
CA SER A 68 16.81 6.14 -15.46
C SER A 68 17.26 4.98 -16.36
N ILE A 69 16.51 3.88 -16.40
CA ILE A 69 16.89 2.64 -17.09
C ILE A 69 16.07 2.39 -18.36
N ALA A 70 14.79 2.76 -18.37
CA ALA A 70 13.92 2.53 -19.51
C ALA A 70 13.99 3.68 -20.53
N SER A 71 14.09 3.33 -21.81
CA SER A 71 13.77 4.26 -22.90
C SER A 71 12.28 4.61 -22.85
N ASN A 72 11.91 5.82 -23.29
CA ASN A 72 10.52 6.29 -23.35
C ASN A 72 9.71 5.52 -24.42
N GLU A 73 9.39 4.25 -24.15
CA GLU A 73 8.54 3.46 -25.01
C GLU A 73 7.10 4.01 -25.04
N LYS A 74 6.45 3.93 -26.20
CA LYS A 74 5.07 4.40 -26.36
C LYS A 74 4.15 3.56 -25.47
N PHE A 75 3.39 4.25 -24.63
CA PHE A 75 2.45 3.64 -23.69
C PHE A 75 1.32 2.90 -24.42
N LYS A 76 1.25 1.58 -24.27
CA LYS A 76 0.15 0.74 -24.79
C LYS A 76 -0.73 0.26 -23.64
N LEU A 77 -1.94 0.81 -23.54
CA LEU A 77 -2.97 0.36 -22.61
C LEU A 77 -3.80 -0.79 -23.20
N PRO A 78 -4.01 -1.90 -22.48
CA PRO A 78 -4.93 -2.95 -22.92
C PRO A 78 -6.38 -2.49 -22.72
N LYS A 79 -6.92 -1.75 -23.69
CA LYS A 79 -8.26 -1.15 -23.63
C LYS A 79 -9.36 -2.16 -23.28
N LYS A 80 -9.32 -3.38 -23.85
CA LYS A 80 -10.34 -4.42 -23.60
C LYS A 80 -10.36 -4.89 -22.14
N MET A 81 -9.19 -5.09 -21.54
CA MET A 81 -9.09 -5.52 -20.14
C MET A 81 -9.47 -4.39 -19.17
N MET A 82 -9.13 -3.15 -19.52
CA MET A 82 -9.54 -1.97 -18.75
C MET A 82 -11.07 -1.83 -18.72
N ILE A 83 -11.74 -2.01 -19.86
CA ILE A 83 -13.21 -1.99 -19.94
C ILE A 83 -13.82 -3.11 -19.09
N PHE A 84 -13.26 -4.32 -19.12
CA PHE A 84 -13.72 -5.44 -18.29
C PHE A 84 -13.62 -5.12 -16.79
N CYS A 85 -12.48 -4.59 -16.34
CA CYS A 85 -12.29 -4.20 -14.95
C CYS A 85 -13.27 -3.11 -14.52
N MET A 86 -13.57 -2.13 -15.40
CA MET A 86 -14.57 -1.11 -15.12
C MET A 86 -15.98 -1.70 -15.03
N PHE A 87 -16.36 -2.61 -15.92
CA PHE A 87 -17.65 -3.31 -15.83
C PHE A 87 -17.78 -4.11 -14.53
N MET A 88 -16.73 -4.82 -14.11
CA MET A 88 -16.75 -5.53 -12.83
C MET A 88 -16.87 -4.57 -11.63
N SER A 89 -16.28 -3.39 -11.73
CA SER A 89 -16.42 -2.38 -10.66
C SER A 89 -17.86 -1.90 -10.52
N THR A 90 -18.54 -1.62 -11.63
CA THR A 90 -19.89 -1.07 -11.61
C THR A 90 -20.88 -2.11 -11.10
N THR A 91 -20.74 -3.38 -11.49
CA THR A 91 -21.58 -4.47 -10.97
C THR A 91 -21.42 -4.63 -9.46
N LEU A 92 -20.18 -4.62 -8.94
CA LEU A 92 -19.93 -4.69 -7.49
C LEU A 92 -20.52 -3.50 -6.74
N THR A 93 -20.42 -2.28 -7.30
CA THR A 93 -21.05 -1.11 -6.67
C THR A 93 -22.56 -1.20 -6.64
N LEU A 94 -23.19 -1.72 -7.70
CA LEU A 94 -24.64 -1.91 -7.75
C LEU A 94 -25.09 -2.95 -6.72
N ILE A 95 -24.38 -4.07 -6.60
CA ILE A 95 -24.69 -5.10 -5.59
C ILE A 95 -24.68 -4.49 -4.17
N ILE A 96 -23.72 -3.61 -3.89
CA ILE A 96 -23.60 -2.98 -2.57
C ILE A 96 -24.68 -1.93 -2.34
N LEU A 97 -25.07 -1.18 -3.38
CA LEU A 97 -26.19 -0.24 -3.29
C LEU A 97 -27.53 -0.95 -3.01
N PHE A 98 -27.72 -2.16 -3.54
CA PHE A 98 -28.90 -2.98 -3.28
C PHE A 98 -28.77 -3.89 -2.06
N SER A 99 -27.58 -3.96 -1.44
CA SER A 99 -27.40 -4.73 -0.21
C SER A 99 -28.07 -4.03 0.97
N ASP A 100 -28.84 -4.79 1.72
CA ASP A 100 -29.71 -4.27 2.78
C ASP A 100 -28.91 -3.57 3.90
N ASN A 101 -29.56 -2.64 4.61
CA ASN A 101 -29.00 -1.87 5.73
C ASN A 101 -28.44 -2.71 6.89
N PHE A 102 -28.60 -4.03 6.85
CA PHE A 102 -28.06 -4.98 7.81
C PHE A 102 -26.52 -4.93 7.91
N PHE A 103 -25.82 -4.63 6.81
CA PHE A 103 -24.36 -4.44 6.85
C PHE A 103 -23.95 -3.13 7.56
N ASN A 104 -24.77 -2.07 7.43
CA ASN A 104 -24.51 -0.80 8.12
C ASN A 104 -24.75 -0.90 9.63
N SER A 105 -25.74 -1.68 10.08
CA SER A 105 -25.99 -1.89 11.51
C SER A 105 -24.89 -2.72 12.18
N MET A 106 -24.33 -3.71 11.48
CA MET A 106 -23.19 -4.49 11.98
C MET A 106 -21.94 -3.63 12.18
N LEU A 107 -21.68 -2.69 11.26
CA LEU A 107 -20.61 -1.70 11.39
C LEU A 107 -20.85 -0.75 12.57
N MET A 108 -22.08 -0.26 12.75
CA MET A 108 -22.41 0.66 13.84
C MET A 108 -22.22 0.04 15.24
N ASN A 109 -22.48 -1.27 15.38
CA ASN A 109 -22.22 -1.99 16.63
C ASN A 109 -20.73 -2.11 16.97
N ILE A 110 -19.84 -2.12 15.97
CA ILE A 110 -18.38 -2.11 16.19
C ILE A 110 -17.92 -0.73 16.70
N TYR A 111 -18.50 0.36 16.18
CA TYR A 111 -18.17 1.73 16.63
C TYR A 111 -18.68 2.06 18.04
N ASN A 112 -19.76 1.40 18.50
CA ASN A 112 -20.33 1.59 19.83
C ASN A 112 -19.57 0.87 20.96
N LEU A 113 -18.46 0.20 20.67
CA LEU A 113 -17.53 -0.29 21.69
C LEU A 113 -16.78 0.92 22.27
N ASN A 114 -17.44 1.60 23.22
CA ASN A 114 -16.96 2.70 24.07
C ASN A 114 -15.73 2.35 24.95
N GLN A 115 -14.95 1.32 24.60
CA GLN A 115 -13.65 1.03 25.19
C GLN A 115 -12.49 1.66 24.42
N SER A 116 -12.75 2.35 23.30
CA SER A 116 -11.72 2.89 22.41
C SER A 116 -10.69 3.77 23.14
N MET A 117 -11.13 4.70 24.02
CA MET A 117 -10.28 5.73 24.65
C MET A 117 -9.08 5.18 25.46
N GLN A 118 -9.22 4.01 26.10
CA GLN A 118 -8.11 3.37 26.83
C GLN A 118 -7.13 2.66 25.88
N PHE A 119 -7.57 2.14 24.74
CA PHE A 119 -6.69 1.47 23.78
C PHE A 119 -5.75 2.44 23.02
N TYR A 120 -6.11 3.73 22.90
CA TYR A 120 -5.30 4.73 22.17
C TYR A 120 -3.84 4.77 22.65
N ASN A 121 -3.62 4.83 23.97
CA ASN A 121 -2.27 4.98 24.54
C ASN A 121 -1.46 3.68 24.61
N PHE A 122 -2.11 2.52 24.58
CA PHE A 122 -1.40 1.23 24.70
C PHE A 122 -0.86 0.70 23.38
N THR A 123 -1.38 1.13 22.22
CA THR A 123 -0.99 0.55 20.92
C THR A 123 0.49 0.67 20.59
N PHE A 124 1.10 1.84 20.76
CA PHE A 124 2.54 2.04 20.51
C PHE A 124 3.42 1.50 21.64
N ASN A 125 3.03 1.74 22.89
CA ASN A 125 3.82 1.33 24.06
C ASN A 125 3.89 -0.19 24.24
N LYS A 126 2.95 -0.95 23.65
CA LYS A 126 2.95 -2.41 23.70
C LYS A 126 4.22 -3.03 23.10
N PHE A 127 4.86 -2.42 22.11
CA PHE A 127 6.08 -2.97 21.50
C PHE A 127 7.34 -2.74 22.33
N PHE A 128 7.35 -1.74 23.20
CA PHE A 128 8.46 -1.49 24.11
C PHE A 128 8.36 -2.31 25.41
N ASN A 129 7.18 -2.87 25.69
CA ASN A 129 6.96 -3.72 26.86
C ASN A 129 7.26 -5.20 26.56
N VAL A 130 7.64 -5.94 27.61
CA VAL A 130 7.79 -7.41 27.56
C VAL A 130 6.39 -8.04 27.33
N PRO A 131 6.24 -9.07 26.49
CA PRO A 131 7.27 -9.84 25.76
C PRO A 131 7.65 -9.28 24.38
N ASN A 132 6.92 -8.29 23.85
CA ASN A 132 7.10 -7.81 22.48
C ASN A 132 8.41 -7.06 22.25
N MET A 133 9.08 -6.60 23.30
CA MET A 133 10.40 -5.96 23.21
C MET A 133 11.43 -6.83 22.47
N GLN A 134 11.35 -8.17 22.59
CA GLN A 134 12.25 -9.08 21.85
C GLN A 134 12.06 -8.96 20.34
N MET A 135 10.81 -8.82 19.87
CA MET A 135 10.50 -8.59 18.46
C MET A 135 11.07 -7.25 17.98
N MET A 136 11.02 -6.22 18.83
CA MET A 136 11.59 -4.90 18.51
C MET A 136 13.12 -4.99 18.32
N ILE A 137 13.81 -5.64 19.26
CA ILE A 137 15.27 -5.86 19.17
C ILE A 137 15.63 -6.62 17.89
N PHE A 138 14.87 -7.66 17.54
CA PHE A 138 15.07 -8.39 16.29
C PHE A 138 14.94 -7.49 15.05
N LEU A 139 13.92 -6.63 14.97
CA LEU A 139 13.73 -5.72 13.84
C LEU A 139 14.86 -4.68 13.72
N MET A 140 15.39 -4.18 14.84
CA MET A 140 16.56 -3.28 14.80
C MET A 140 17.80 -3.97 14.22
N ILE A 141 18.09 -5.19 14.68
CA ILE A 141 19.21 -5.98 14.17
C ILE A 141 19.00 -6.29 12.68
N TYR A 142 17.78 -6.64 12.27
CA TYR A 142 17.45 -6.88 10.86
C TYR A 142 17.73 -5.65 9.99
N LEU A 143 17.26 -4.46 10.37
CA LEU A 143 17.51 -3.23 9.62
C LEU A 143 19.00 -2.85 9.57
N LEU A 144 19.76 -3.14 10.62
CA LEU A 144 21.21 -2.93 10.63
C LEU A 144 21.92 -3.88 9.66
N ILE A 145 21.54 -5.16 9.65
CA ILE A 145 22.11 -6.15 8.72
C ILE A 145 21.77 -5.79 7.27
N THR A 146 20.54 -5.37 6.98
CA THR A 146 20.16 -4.98 5.61
C THR A 146 20.96 -3.77 5.13
N LEU A 147 21.23 -2.76 5.98
CA LEU A 147 22.09 -1.63 5.63
C LEU A 147 23.53 -2.08 5.33
N ILE A 148 24.12 -2.95 6.14
CA ILE A 148 25.47 -3.47 5.87
C ILE A 148 25.50 -4.27 4.56
N ALA A 149 24.46 -5.08 4.31
CA ALA A 149 24.33 -5.87 3.10
C ALA A 149 24.20 -4.98 1.85
N THR A 150 23.34 -3.94 1.88
CA THR A 150 23.16 -3.03 0.75
C THR A 150 24.45 -2.29 0.41
N VAL A 151 25.20 -1.80 1.40
CA VAL A 151 26.51 -1.16 1.18
C VAL A 151 27.51 -2.12 0.53
N LYS A 152 27.57 -3.39 0.97
CA LYS A 152 28.44 -4.41 0.37
C LYS A 152 28.05 -4.80 -1.06
N ILE A 153 26.74 -4.78 -1.39
CA ILE A 153 26.25 -5.05 -2.75
C ILE A 153 26.60 -3.89 -3.69
N VAL A 154 26.36 -2.65 -3.26
CA VAL A 154 26.64 -1.45 -4.07
C VAL A 154 28.14 -1.23 -4.28
N GLY A 155 28.98 -1.56 -3.29
CA GLY A 155 30.43 -1.40 -3.36
C GLY A 155 31.17 -2.33 -4.35
N LYS A 156 30.47 -3.24 -5.04
CA LYS A 156 31.08 -4.03 -6.13
C LYS A 156 31.16 -3.19 -7.40
N ASN A 157 32.30 -2.54 -7.60
CA ASN A 157 32.65 -1.83 -8.84
C ASN A 157 32.89 -2.84 -9.98
N PHE A 158 31.84 -3.42 -10.55
CA PHE A 158 31.92 -3.88 -11.92
C PHE A 158 31.94 -2.62 -12.80
N GLY A 159 32.98 -2.48 -13.64
CA GLY A 159 33.19 -1.31 -14.49
C GLY A 159 31.94 -0.95 -15.32
N THR A 160 31.95 0.25 -15.89
CA THR A 160 30.81 0.84 -16.61
C THR A 160 30.10 -0.16 -17.53
N LEU A 161 28.81 -0.43 -17.28
CA LEU A 161 27.92 -1.19 -18.18
C LEU A 161 27.72 -0.53 -19.55
N ARG A 162 28.29 0.66 -19.75
CA ARG A 162 28.32 1.38 -21.01
C ARG A 162 29.74 1.38 -21.55
N GLN A 163 29.96 0.62 -22.62
CA GLN A 163 31.10 0.82 -23.49
C GLN A 163 30.97 2.22 -24.13
N LYS A 164 32.07 2.95 -24.21
CA LYS A 164 32.13 4.27 -24.86
C LYS A 164 31.73 4.18 -26.33
#